data_AF-A0AAJ0EQN5-F1
#
_entry.id   AF-A0AAJ0EQN5-F1
#
_cell.length_a   1.000
_cell.length_b   1.000
_cell.length_c   1.000
_cell.angle_alpha   90.00
_cell.angle_beta   90.00
_cell.angle_gamma   90.00
#
_symmetry.space_group_name_H-M   'P 1'
#
loop_
_entity.id
_entity.type
_entity.pdbx_description
1 polymer ?
#
loop_
_entity_poly.entity_id
_entity_poly.type
_entity_poly.pdbx_seq_one_letter_code
_entity_poly.pdbx_strand_id
1 'polypeptide(L)'
;MANLSFALLKIGAFDQAESPGKSALDERENSLGKDHPDTNMSMSNLAMIYNAQFKRVEAAGLMSEAAQRSSNKLGDEHPITLLCVFNLAVIRCDQGHKGDAMRVWTTILPKMRAALGAGHESTV
;
A
#
# COMPACT_ATOMS: atom_id res chain seq x y z
N MET A 1 -9.17 15.11 1.03
CA MET A 1 -10.23 14.06 0.96
C MET A 1 -9.83 12.69 1.52
N ALA A 2 -8.56 12.40 1.83
CA ALA A 2 -8.14 11.12 2.44
C ALA A 2 -8.80 10.77 3.79
N ASN A 3 -9.33 11.75 4.53
CA ASN A 3 -9.94 11.52 5.84
C ASN A 3 -11.28 10.75 5.75
N LEU A 4 -12.04 10.93 4.66
CA LEU A 4 -13.36 10.29 4.52
C LEU A 4 -13.22 8.80 4.16
N SER A 5 -12.32 8.45 3.24
CA SER A 5 -12.06 7.04 2.90
C SER A 5 -11.54 6.26 4.10
N PHE A 6 -10.64 6.84 4.89
CA PHE A 6 -10.13 6.23 6.11
C PHE A 6 -11.22 6.05 7.19
N ALA A 7 -12.11 7.04 7.35
CA ALA A 7 -13.26 6.93 8.24
C ALA A 7 -14.23 5.82 7.80
N LEU A 8 -14.52 5.73 6.50
CA LEU A 8 -15.38 4.69 5.93
C LEU A 8 -14.79 3.29 6.08
N LEU A 9 -13.46 3.16 5.96
CA LEU A 9 -12.75 1.91 6.22
C LEU A 9 -12.87 1.47 7.69
N LYS A 10 -12.83 2.41 8.64
CA LYS A 10 -13.00 2.10 10.07
C LYS A 10 -14.41 1.63 10.46
N ILE A 11 -15.44 2.08 9.76
CA ILE A 11 -16.83 1.66 10.03
C ILE A 11 -17.29 0.48 9.16
N GLY A 12 -16.41 -0.09 8.33
CA GLY A 12 -16.71 -1.24 7.48
C GLY A 12 -17.52 -0.92 6.23
N ALA A 13 -17.69 0.37 5.89
CA ALA A 13 -18.44 0.82 4.71
C ALA A 13 -17.55 0.83 3.45
N PHE A 14 -16.99 -0.34 3.10
CA PHE A 14 -15.95 -0.44 2.09
C PHE A 14 -16.41 -0.04 0.69
N ASP A 15 -17.64 -0.38 0.30
CA ASP A 15 -18.21 -0.02 -1.02
C ASP A 15 -18.30 1.51 -1.20
N GLN A 16 -18.58 2.23 -0.12
CA GLN A 16 -18.65 3.69 -0.13
C GLN A 16 -17.25 4.34 -0.09
N ALA A 17 -16.22 3.60 0.33
CA ALA A 17 -14.86 4.12 0.47
C ALA A 17 -14.09 4.17 -0.86
N GLU A 18 -14.46 3.37 -1.85
CA GLU A 18 -13.72 3.25 -3.12
C GLU A 18 -13.71 4.55 -3.93
N SER A 19 -14.89 5.14 -4.16
CA SER A 19 -14.99 6.36 -4.97
C SER A 19 -14.20 7.52 -4.33
N PRO A 20 -14.35 7.83 -3.03
CA PRO A 20 -13.49 8.81 -2.35
C PRO A 20 -12.00 8.44 -2.38
N GLY A 21 -11.66 7.15 -2.31
CA GLY A 21 -10.28 6.67 -2.42
C GLY A 21 -9.65 6.93 -3.79
N LYS A 22 -10.40 6.67 -4.87
CA LYS A 22 -9.99 6.98 -6.25
C LYS A 22 -9.81 8.48 -6.45
N SER A 23 -10.80 9.28 -6.07
CA SER A 23 -10.70 10.75 -6.18
C SER A 23 -9.52 11.32 -5.40
N ALA A 24 -9.26 10.79 -4.19
CA ALA A 24 -8.10 11.21 -3.41
C ALA A 24 -6.77 10.85 -4.10
N LEU A 25 -6.67 9.68 -4.74
CA LEU A 25 -5.49 9.31 -5.51
C LEU A 25 -5.29 10.23 -6.72
N ASP A 26 -6.33 10.46 -7.51
CA ASP A 26 -6.28 11.32 -8.70
C ASP A 26 -5.88 12.76 -8.34
N GLU A 27 -6.43 13.31 -7.25
CA GLU A 27 -6.04 14.63 -6.76
C GLU A 27 -4.57 14.71 -6.36
N ARG A 28 -4.05 13.65 -5.72
CA ARG A 28 -2.65 13.59 -5.28
C ARG A 28 -1.70 13.43 -6.46
N GLU A 29 -2.05 12.60 -7.44
CA GLU A 29 -1.30 12.50 -8.69
C GLU A 29 -1.23 13.86 -9.42
N ASN A 30 -2.34 14.60 -9.49
CA ASN A 30 -2.38 15.90 -10.16
C ASN A 30 -1.66 17.01 -9.38
N SER A 31 -1.74 17.00 -8.05
CA SER A 31 -1.22 18.10 -7.22
C SER A 31 0.25 17.92 -6.85
N LEU A 32 0.68 16.68 -6.59
CA LEU A 32 2.00 16.35 -6.03
C LEU A 32 2.85 15.53 -6.99
N GLY A 33 2.23 14.93 -8.02
CA GLY A 33 2.87 14.01 -8.94
C GLY A 33 2.73 12.54 -8.51
N LYS A 34 2.97 11.65 -9.48
CA LYS A 34 2.79 10.20 -9.35
C LYS A 34 3.77 9.52 -8.38
N ASP A 35 4.94 10.12 -8.17
CA ASP A 35 6.02 9.56 -7.35
C ASP A 35 6.09 10.16 -5.94
N HIS A 36 5.17 11.06 -5.59
CA HIS A 36 5.18 11.71 -4.29
C HIS A 36 4.80 10.72 -3.17
N PRO A 37 5.44 10.77 -1.98
CA PRO A 37 5.10 9.90 -0.85
C PRO A 37 3.61 9.85 -0.49
N ASP A 38 2.94 11.01 -0.45
CA ASP A 38 1.49 11.09 -0.21
C ASP A 38 0.64 10.41 -1.29
N THR A 39 1.11 10.40 -2.54
CA THR A 39 0.45 9.69 -3.64
C THR A 39 0.56 8.19 -3.40
N ASN A 40 1.73 7.68 -3.02
CA ASN A 40 1.92 6.27 -2.62
C ASN A 40 1.08 5.89 -1.39
N MET A 41 0.93 6.78 -0.42
CA MET A 41 0.04 6.56 0.72
C MET A 41 -1.42 6.45 0.28
N SER A 42 -1.85 7.27 -0.67
CA SER A 42 -3.21 7.21 -1.24
C SER A 42 -3.45 5.91 -2.01
N MET A 43 -2.45 5.43 -2.77
CA MET A 43 -2.49 4.10 -3.40
C MET A 43 -2.64 2.99 -2.36
N SER A 44 -1.89 3.07 -1.25
CA SER A 44 -1.96 2.08 -0.16
C SER A 44 -3.34 2.01 0.46
N ASN A 45 -3.96 3.16 0.74
CA ASN A 45 -5.31 3.23 1.27
C ASN A 45 -6.35 2.64 0.30
N LEU A 46 -6.25 2.94 -0.99
CA LEU A 46 -7.15 2.38 -2.00
C LEU A 46 -6.96 0.87 -2.17
N ALA A 47 -5.73 0.35 -2.07
CA ALA A 47 -5.48 -1.09 -2.07
C ALA A 47 -6.10 -1.80 -0.86
N MET A 48 -6.07 -1.18 0.32
CA MET A 48 -6.74 -1.72 1.51
C MET A 48 -8.26 -1.76 1.34
N ILE A 49 -8.86 -0.72 0.74
CA ILE A 49 -10.29 -0.70 0.40
C ILE A 49 -10.62 -1.86 -0.54
N TYR A 50 -9.85 -2.04 -1.61
CA TYR A 50 -10.04 -3.17 -2.52
C TYR A 50 -9.88 -4.52 -1.82
N ASN A 51 -8.89 -4.69 -0.94
CA ASN A 51 -8.74 -5.94 -0.19
C ASN A 51 -9.95 -6.23 0.70
N ALA A 52 -10.48 -5.21 1.37
CA ALA A 52 -11.68 -5.32 2.22
C ALA A 52 -12.96 -5.63 1.43
N GLN A 53 -13.02 -5.22 0.16
CA GLN A 53 -14.08 -5.60 -0.78
C GLN A 53 -13.84 -6.95 -1.48
N PHE A 54 -12.81 -7.71 -1.08
CA PHE A 54 -12.39 -8.95 -1.74
C PHE A 54 -11.88 -8.78 -3.18
N LYS A 55 -11.63 -7.54 -3.64
CA LYS A 55 -11.05 -7.16 -4.94
C LYS A 55 -9.52 -7.28 -4.92
N ARG A 56 -9.04 -8.49 -4.68
CA ARG A 56 -7.62 -8.73 -4.39
C ARG A 56 -6.70 -8.54 -5.60
N VAL A 57 -7.22 -8.69 -6.82
CA VAL A 57 -6.43 -8.49 -8.06
C VAL A 57 -6.14 -7.00 -8.24
N GLU A 58 -7.14 -6.16 -8.03
CA GLU A 58 -7.06 -4.71 -8.07
C GLU A 58 -6.15 -4.17 -6.96
N ALA A 59 -6.29 -4.71 -5.74
CA ALA A 59 -5.41 -4.37 -4.62
C ALA A 59 -3.94 -4.71 -4.92
N ALA A 60 -3.68 -5.91 -5.45
CA ALA A 60 -2.32 -6.35 -5.79
C ALA A 60 -1.74 -5.55 -6.98
N GLY A 61 -2.55 -5.26 -7.99
CA GLY A 61 -2.14 -4.43 -9.13
C GLY A 61 -1.70 -3.05 -8.68
N LEU A 62 -2.49 -2.42 -7.81
CA LEU A 62 -2.19 -1.08 -7.30
C LEU A 62 -0.91 -1.04 -6.45
N MET A 63 -0.68 -2.03 -5.59
CA MET A 63 0.57 -2.12 -4.81
C MET A 63 1.79 -2.48 -5.66
N SER A 64 1.62 -3.30 -6.69
CA SER A 64 2.69 -3.59 -7.64
C SER A 64 3.11 -2.34 -8.41
N GLU A 65 2.15 -1.51 -8.82
CA GLU A 65 2.42 -0.25 -9.47
C GLU A 65 3.13 0.74 -8.53
N ALA A 66 2.65 0.89 -7.29
CA ALA A 66 3.29 1.75 -6.28
C ALA A 66 4.74 1.32 -6.00
N ALA A 67 4.99 0.01 -5.89
CA ALA A 67 6.32 -0.54 -5.69
C ALA A 67 7.25 -0.26 -6.89
N GLN A 68 6.76 -0.40 -8.12
CA GLN A 68 7.57 -0.12 -9.31
C GLN A 68 7.91 1.37 -9.44
N ARG A 69 6.94 2.25 -9.18
CA ARG A 69 7.15 3.72 -9.21
C ARG A 69 8.18 4.15 -8.16
N SER A 70 8.00 3.69 -6.92
CA SER A 70 8.92 4.01 -5.82
C SER A 70 10.32 3.43 -6.03
N SER A 71 10.44 2.18 -6.52
CA SER A 71 11.71 1.58 -6.92
C SER A 71 12.45 2.42 -7.96
N ASN A 72 11.78 2.82 -9.05
CA ASN A 72 12.39 3.62 -10.11
C ASN A 72 12.88 4.99 -9.63
N LYS A 73 12.18 5.61 -8.68
CA LYS A 73 12.47 6.98 -8.23
C LYS A 73 13.43 7.05 -7.04
N LEU A 74 13.28 6.13 -6.09
CA LEU A 74 13.92 6.19 -4.77
C LEU A 74 14.89 5.03 -4.53
N GLY A 75 14.82 3.99 -5.38
CA GLY A 75 15.59 2.76 -5.24
C GLY A 75 14.83 1.66 -4.48
N ASP A 76 15.31 0.43 -4.65
CA ASP A 76 14.67 -0.79 -4.11
C ASP A 76 14.70 -0.88 -2.58
N GLU A 77 15.70 -0.27 -1.95
CA GLU A 77 15.87 -0.31 -0.48
C GLU A 77 15.25 0.88 0.23
N HIS A 78 14.63 1.81 -0.51
CA HIS A 78 13.99 2.96 0.10
C HIS A 78 12.79 2.50 0.97
N PRO A 79 12.58 3.08 2.17
CA PRO A 79 11.52 2.65 3.08
C PRO A 79 10.11 2.60 2.45
N ILE A 80 9.80 3.56 1.57
CA ILE A 80 8.53 3.60 0.82
C ILE A 80 8.41 2.39 -0.13
N THR A 81 9.47 2.08 -0.88
CA THR A 81 9.48 0.93 -1.80
C THR A 81 9.28 -0.38 -1.04
N LEU A 82 10.01 -0.54 0.07
CA LEU A 82 9.90 -1.71 0.93
C LEU A 82 8.48 -1.86 1.51
N LEU A 83 7.84 -0.76 1.92
CA LEU A 83 6.46 -0.75 2.40
C LEU A 83 5.46 -1.19 1.32
N CYS A 84 5.59 -0.71 0.09
CA CYS A 84 4.72 -1.12 -1.02
C CYS A 84 4.87 -2.62 -1.32
N VAL A 85 6.10 -3.14 -1.35
CA VAL A 85 6.36 -4.57 -1.58
C VAL A 85 5.83 -5.41 -0.41
N PHE A 86 5.93 -4.91 0.82
CA PHE A 86 5.35 -5.56 1.99
C PHE A 86 3.83 -5.69 1.89
N ASN A 87 3.12 -4.59 1.58
CA ASN A 87 1.68 -4.58 1.43
C ASN A 87 1.21 -5.49 0.28
N LEU A 88 1.96 -5.51 -0.84
CA LEU A 88 1.71 -6.44 -1.94
C LEU A 88 1.78 -7.90 -1.48
N ALA A 89 2.78 -8.25 -0.67
CA ALA A 89 2.96 -9.61 -0.16
C ALA A 89 1.84 -10.03 0.80
N VAL A 90 1.37 -9.11 1.66
CA VAL A 90 0.21 -9.34 2.53
C VAL A 90 -1.04 -9.66 1.70
N ILE A 91 -1.33 -8.84 0.69
CA ILE A 91 -2.48 -9.06 -0.22
C ILE A 91 -2.36 -10.39 -0.98
N ARG A 92 -1.15 -10.77 -1.41
CA ARG A 92 -0.88 -12.06 -2.07
C ARG A 92 -1.04 -13.24 -1.11
N CYS A 93 -0.71 -13.05 0.16
CA CYS A 93 -0.89 -14.07 1.19
C CYS A 93 -2.37 -14.44 1.37
N ASP A 94 -3.24 -13.42 1.37
CA ASP A 94 -4.71 -13.59 1.40
C ASP A 94 -5.25 -14.34 0.16
N GLN A 95 -4.48 -14.41 -0.93
CA GLN A 95 -4.81 -15.21 -2.13
C GLN A 95 -4.29 -16.66 -2.06
N GLY A 96 -3.71 -17.09 -0.93
CA GLY A 96 -3.14 -18.42 -0.77
C GLY A 96 -1.68 -18.55 -1.26
N HIS A 97 -1.06 -17.47 -1.71
CA HIS A 97 0.37 -17.44 -2.09
C HIS A 97 1.27 -17.27 -0.86
N LYS A 98 1.25 -18.26 0.04
CA LYS A 98 1.99 -18.24 1.31
C LYS A 98 3.51 -18.14 1.14
N GLY A 99 4.06 -18.64 0.02
CA GLY A 99 5.50 -18.62 -0.27
C GLY A 99 6.07 -17.21 -0.49
N ASP A 100 5.32 -16.34 -1.18
CA ASP A 100 5.75 -14.98 -1.47
C ASP A 100 5.81 -14.13 -0.19
N ALA A 101 4.82 -14.29 0.68
CA ALA A 101 4.77 -13.59 1.96
C ALA A 101 5.89 -14.01 2.91
N MET A 102 6.25 -15.30 2.97
CA MET A 102 7.35 -15.76 3.81
C MET A 102 8.70 -15.19 3.36
N ARG A 103 8.91 -15.10 2.05
CA ARG A 103 10.12 -14.47 1.49
C ARG A 103 10.17 -12.98 1.82
N VAL A 104 9.06 -12.26 1.67
CA VAL A 104 8.98 -10.85 2.08
C VAL A 104 9.19 -10.69 3.59
N TRP A 105 8.61 -11.57 4.41
CA TRP A 105 8.72 -11.46 5.85
C TRP A 105 10.17 -11.60 6.34
N THR A 106 10.92 -12.51 5.73
CA THR A 106 12.31 -12.83 6.10
C THR A 106 13.33 -11.87 5.51
N THR A 107 13.04 -11.23 4.38
CA THR A 107 14.02 -10.38 3.66
C THR A 107 13.73 -8.88 3.75
N ILE A 108 12.47 -8.46 3.75
CA ILE A 108 12.08 -7.05 3.66
C ILE A 108 11.85 -6.45 5.04
N LEU A 109 11.23 -7.18 5.97
CA LEU A 109 10.98 -6.64 7.31
C LEU A 109 12.23 -6.24 8.09
N PRO A 110 13.34 -7.02 8.07
CA PRO A 110 14.56 -6.57 8.74
C PRO A 110 15.04 -5.22 8.19
N LYS A 111 14.95 -5.03 6.87
CA LYS A 111 15.31 -3.77 6.20
C LYS A 111 14.35 -2.63 6.59
N MET A 112 13.04 -2.90 6.63
CA MET A 112 12.06 -1.90 7.07
C MET A 112 12.22 -1.51 8.54
N ARG A 113 12.50 -2.47 9.44
CA ARG A 113 12.80 -2.19 10.85
C ARG A 113 14.04 -1.33 11.02
N ALA A 114 15.07 -1.56 10.20
CA ALA A 114 16.27 -0.73 10.21
C ALA A 114 16.00 0.69 9.67
N ALA A 115 15.13 0.81 8.66
CA ALA A 115 14.79 2.08 8.02
C ALA A 115 13.79 2.96 8.80
N LEU A 116 12.76 2.35 9.39
CA LEU A 116 11.61 3.04 10.02
C LEU A 116 11.62 2.95 11.55
N GLY A 117 12.49 2.10 12.11
CA GLY A 117 12.53 1.77 13.53
C GLY A 117 11.54 0.67 13.90
N ALA A 118 11.91 -0.17 14.87
CA ALA A 118 11.13 -1.36 15.27
C ALA A 118 9.76 -1.06 15.91
N GLY A 119 9.43 0.21 16.17
CA GLY A 119 8.15 0.66 16.73
C GLY A 119 7.18 1.25 15.71
N HIS A 120 7.52 1.26 14.42
CA HIS A 120 6.65 1.79 13.37
C HIS A 120 5.50 0.82 13.08
N GLU A 121 4.26 1.31 12.89
CA GLU A 121 3.03 0.50 12.70
C GLU A 121 3.19 -0.59 11.62
N SER A 122 3.96 -0.29 10.57
CA SER A 122 4.25 -1.20 9.46
C SER A 122 5.39 -2.19 9.71
N THR A 123 5.97 -2.22 10.92
CA THR A 123 7.15 -3.03 11.29
C THR A 123 7.05 -3.74 12.64
N VAL A 124 6.00 -3.47 13.43
CA VAL A 124 5.73 -4.10 14.73
C VAL A 124 5.08 -5.47 14.56
#